data_AF-A0A9E3EA41-F1
#
_entry.id   AF-A0A9E3EA41-F1
#
_cell.length_a   1.000
_cell.length_b   1.000
_cell.length_c   1.000
_cell.angle_alpha   90.00
_cell.angle_beta   90.00
_cell.angle_gamma   90.00
#
_symmetry.space_group_name_H-M   'P 1'
#
loop_
_entity.id
_entity.type
_entity.pdbx_description
1 polymer ?
#
loop_
_entity_poly.entity_id
_entity_poly.type
_entity_poly.pdbx_seq_one_letter_code
_entity_poly.pdbx_strand_id
1 'polypeptide(L)'
;EVAVREGVGTVVLDARRDGSPEVKGYTFPALVCTDKTIRERPELAEAAIKAIAATHKALKEDPKRATAVAERHFPPMETSLIAELIRRDTPYYQHGIALKTVESMNHFAQDLGLLSGPKKYEEVVWTPD
;
A
#
# COMPACT_ATOMS: atom_id res chain seq x y z
N GLU A 1 2.55 12.30 10.78
CA GLU A 1 1.36 13.14 11.04
C GLU A 1 1.27 13.55 12.50
N VAL A 2 1.05 12.62 13.45
CA VAL A 2 0.95 12.93 14.90
C VAL A 2 2.17 13.71 15.41
N ALA A 3 3.38 13.17 15.24
CA ALA A 3 4.61 13.85 15.68
C ALA A 3 4.80 15.26 15.10
N VAL A 4 4.34 15.50 13.86
CA VAL A 4 4.41 16.82 13.22
C VAL A 4 3.39 17.77 13.86
N ARG A 5 2.17 17.30 14.12
CA ARG A 5 1.11 18.11 14.74
C ARG A 5 1.38 18.44 16.20
N GLU A 6 2.02 17.53 16.92
CA GLU A 6 2.43 17.76 18.31
C GLU A 6 3.72 18.60 18.42
N GLY A 7 4.36 18.93 17.29
CA GLY A 7 5.59 19.73 17.28
C GLY A 7 6.83 18.98 17.79
N VAL A 8 6.74 17.65 17.94
CA VAL A 8 7.84 16.79 18.41
C VAL A 8 8.67 16.21 17.25
N GLY A 9 8.27 16.45 16.00
CA GLY A 9 8.99 16.03 14.82
C GLY A 9 8.70 16.89 13.60
N THR A 10 9.56 16.77 12.58
CA THR A 10 9.41 17.46 11.29
C THR A 10 9.56 16.47 10.14
N VAL A 11 8.90 16.73 9.01
CA VAL A 11 9.10 15.94 7.79
C VAL A 11 10.36 16.44 7.10
N VAL A 12 11.39 15.60 7.04
CA VAL A 12 12.64 15.91 6.33
C VAL A 12 12.52 15.57 4.83
N LEU A 13 11.87 14.45 4.51
CA LEU A 13 11.63 13.97 3.14
C LEU A 13 10.39 13.08 3.13
N ASP A 14 9.44 13.34 2.22
CA ASP A 14 8.42 12.35 1.86
C ASP A 14 8.83 11.63 0.58
N ALA A 15 9.48 10.48 0.71
CA ALA A 15 10.00 9.71 -0.43
C ALA A 15 8.92 9.34 -1.46
N ARG A 16 7.64 9.27 -1.06
CA ARG A 16 6.52 8.97 -1.98
C ARG A 16 6.17 10.16 -2.88
N ARG A 17 6.47 11.38 -2.44
CA ARG A 17 6.12 12.65 -3.12
C ARG A 17 7.34 13.34 -3.73
N ASP A 18 8.38 13.50 -2.90
CA ASP A 18 9.56 14.31 -3.19
C ASP A 18 10.74 13.46 -3.68
N GLY A 19 10.61 12.13 -3.61
CA GLY A 19 11.62 11.20 -4.06
C GLY A 19 11.75 11.10 -5.59
N SER A 20 12.89 10.56 -6.03
CA SER A 20 13.10 10.20 -7.44
C SER A 20 12.02 9.23 -7.94
N PRO A 21 11.82 9.10 -9.27
CA PRO A 21 10.88 8.12 -9.81
C PRO A 21 11.13 6.67 -9.36
N GLU A 22 12.38 6.35 -9.04
CA GLU A 22 12.80 5.01 -8.61
C GLU A 22 12.34 4.69 -7.18
N VAL A 23 12.57 5.60 -6.23
CA VAL A 23 12.23 5.36 -4.81
C VAL A 23 10.72 5.24 -4.58
N LYS A 24 9.90 5.72 -5.51
CA LYS A 24 8.44 5.55 -5.49
C LYS A 24 8.00 4.09 -5.56
N GLY A 25 8.85 3.21 -6.08
CA GLY A 25 8.62 1.76 -6.12
C GLY A 25 9.16 0.99 -4.92
N TYR A 26 9.92 1.61 -4.02
CA TYR A 26 10.60 0.90 -2.93
C TYR A 26 9.66 0.54 -1.77
N THR A 27 8.59 1.29 -1.58
CA THR A 27 7.64 1.06 -0.50
C THR A 27 6.20 1.24 -0.98
N PHE A 28 5.41 0.19 -0.82
CA PHE A 28 3.98 0.19 -1.07
C PHE A 28 3.32 -0.92 -0.24
N PRO A 29 2.05 -0.75 0.19
CA PRO A 29 1.31 -1.83 0.83
C PRO A 29 0.93 -2.89 -0.20
N ALA A 30 1.00 -4.16 0.19
CA ALA A 30 0.55 -5.28 -0.63
C ALA A 30 -0.40 -6.18 0.18
N LEU A 31 -1.42 -6.72 -0.49
CA LEU A 31 -2.17 -7.85 0.02
C LEU A 31 -1.36 -9.12 -0.28
N VAL A 32 -0.88 -9.80 0.77
CA VAL A 32 0.01 -10.95 0.63
C VAL A 32 -0.68 -12.19 1.17
N CYS A 33 -0.58 -13.30 0.44
CA CYS A 33 -0.99 -14.62 0.90
C CYS A 33 0.04 -15.67 0.44
N THR A 34 -0.10 -16.90 0.92
CA THR A 34 0.80 -17.99 0.55
C THR A 34 0.41 -18.58 -0.82
N ASP A 35 1.38 -19.11 -1.56
CA ASP A 35 1.12 -19.90 -2.79
C ASP A 35 0.14 -21.05 -2.55
N LYS A 36 0.18 -21.64 -1.34
CA LYS A 36 -0.79 -22.65 -0.91
C LYS A 36 -2.23 -22.11 -0.98
N THR A 37 -2.46 -20.89 -0.49
CA THR A 37 -3.78 -20.26 -0.52
C THR A 37 -4.24 -20.04 -1.95
N ILE A 38 -3.37 -19.53 -2.83
CA ILE A 38 -3.68 -19.30 -4.24
C ILE A 38 -4.03 -20.62 -4.95
N ARG A 39 -3.21 -21.68 -4.75
CA ARG A 39 -3.45 -22.98 -5.41
C ARG A 39 -4.69 -23.70 -4.91
N GLU A 40 -4.94 -23.67 -3.61
CA GLU A 40 -6.01 -24.47 -2.99
C GLU A 40 -7.34 -23.72 -2.91
N ARG A 41 -7.31 -22.38 -2.90
CA ARG A 41 -8.48 -21.50 -2.74
C ARG A 41 -8.33 -20.22 -3.60
N PRO A 42 -8.18 -20.33 -4.93
CA PRO A 42 -8.00 -19.17 -5.81
C PRO A 42 -9.17 -18.18 -5.72
N GLU A 43 -10.39 -18.66 -5.51
CA GLU A 43 -11.60 -17.85 -5.36
C GLU A 43 -11.54 -16.94 -4.12
N LEU A 44 -10.86 -17.38 -3.05
CA LEU A 44 -10.67 -16.57 -1.85
C LEU A 44 -9.71 -15.41 -2.12
N ALA A 45 -8.61 -15.67 -2.84
CA ALA A 45 -7.66 -14.63 -3.23
C ALA A 45 -8.31 -13.61 -4.17
N GLU A 46 -9.09 -14.08 -5.16
CA GLU A 46 -9.83 -13.22 -6.08
C GLU A 46 -10.88 -12.37 -5.35
N ALA A 47 -11.65 -12.96 -4.43
CA ALA A 47 -12.63 -12.25 -3.63
C ALA A 47 -11.97 -11.15 -2.77
N ALA A 48 -10.79 -11.42 -2.21
CA ALA A 48 -10.04 -10.43 -1.44
C ALA A 48 -9.56 -9.25 -2.31
N ILE A 49 -9.07 -9.50 -3.53
CA ILE A 49 -8.71 -8.44 -4.49
C ILE A 49 -9.94 -7.58 -4.83
N LYS A 50 -11.08 -8.21 -5.13
CA LYS A 50 -12.34 -7.51 -5.43
C LYS A 50 -12.81 -6.66 -4.25
N ALA A 51 -12.70 -7.18 -3.03
CA ALA A 51 -13.04 -6.44 -1.82
C ALA A 51 -12.15 -5.20 -1.65
N ILE A 52 -10.83 -5.32 -1.78
CA ILE A 52 -9.90 -4.19 -1.70
C ILE A 52 -10.17 -3.16 -2.79
N ALA A 53 -10.43 -3.58 -4.03
CA ALA A 53 -10.77 -2.69 -5.13
C ALA A 53 -12.05 -1.89 -4.83
N ALA A 54 -13.10 -2.56 -4.33
CA ALA A 54 -14.34 -1.92 -3.91
C ALA A 54 -14.12 -0.95 -2.74
N THR A 55 -13.31 -1.33 -1.75
CA THR A 55 -12.94 -0.44 -0.63
C THR A 55 -12.19 0.79 -1.12
N HIS A 56 -11.19 0.64 -1.98
CA HIS A 56 -10.47 1.77 -2.56
C HIS A 56 -11.42 2.72 -3.30
N LYS A 57 -12.35 2.19 -4.10
CA LYS A 57 -13.38 3.01 -4.77
C LYS A 57 -14.23 3.77 -3.76
N ALA A 58 -14.77 3.09 -2.75
CA ALA A 58 -15.61 3.73 -1.74
C ALA A 58 -14.87 4.82 -0.94
N LEU A 59 -13.60 4.60 -0.64
CA LEU A 59 -12.76 5.58 0.08
C LEU A 59 -12.37 6.78 -0.79
N LYS A 60 -12.19 6.59 -2.09
CA LYS A 60 -12.02 7.69 -3.05
C LYS A 60 -13.28 8.55 -3.17
N GLU A 61 -14.45 7.92 -3.17
CA GLU A 61 -15.75 8.61 -3.23
C GLU A 61 -16.04 9.39 -1.94
N ASP A 62 -15.83 8.77 -0.78
CA ASP A 62 -16.02 9.42 0.52
C ASP A 62 -15.00 8.92 1.56
N PRO A 63 -13.91 9.67 1.79
CA PRO A 63 -12.92 9.36 2.82
C PRO A 63 -13.48 9.24 4.24
N LYS A 64 -14.61 9.87 4.55
CA LYS A 64 -15.21 9.83 5.89
C LYS A 64 -15.69 8.43 6.27
N ARG A 65 -15.98 7.57 5.29
CA ARG A 65 -16.36 6.16 5.51
C ARG A 65 -15.34 5.41 6.36
N ALA A 66 -14.05 5.74 6.26
CA ALA A 66 -13.01 5.13 7.07
C ALA A 66 -13.04 5.57 8.55
N THR A 67 -13.57 6.76 8.84
CA THR A 67 -13.58 7.32 10.21
C THR A 67 -14.44 6.45 11.13
N ALA A 68 -15.63 6.04 10.67
CA ALA A 68 -16.53 5.18 11.45
C ALA A 68 -15.94 3.81 11.80
N VAL A 69 -15.08 3.27 10.94
CA VAL A 69 -14.34 2.02 11.22
C VAL A 69 -13.20 2.32 12.20
N ALA A 70 -12.47 3.40 11.98
CA ALA A 70 -11.32 3.78 12.77
C ALA A 70 -11.64 4.08 14.24
N GLU A 71 -12.79 4.69 14.52
CA GLU A 71 -13.28 4.97 15.89
C GLU A 71 -13.31 3.72 16.78
N ARG A 72 -13.43 2.53 16.18
CA ARG A 72 -13.45 1.24 16.90
C ARG A 72 -12.05 0.68 17.17
N HIS A 73 -11.02 1.21 16.53
CA HIS A 73 -9.68 0.63 16.49
C HIS A 73 -8.58 1.59 16.94
N PHE A 74 -8.79 2.89 16.85
CA PHE A 74 -7.77 3.91 17.11
C PHE A 74 -8.25 4.96 18.12
N PRO A 75 -7.34 5.60 18.86
CA PRO A 75 -7.70 6.72 19.72
C PRO A 75 -8.28 7.91 18.91
N PRO A 76 -8.95 8.88 19.60
CA PRO A 76 -9.63 9.99 18.93
C PRO A 76 -8.70 10.85 18.07
N MET A 77 -7.46 11.07 18.51
CA MET A 77 -6.50 11.89 17.77
C MET A 77 -6.21 11.26 16.40
N GLU A 78 -5.78 10.01 16.34
CA GLU A 78 -5.47 9.29 15.10
C GLU A 78 -6.70 9.16 14.21
N THR A 79 -7.86 8.87 14.80
CA THR A 79 -9.14 8.77 14.11
C THR A 79 -9.47 10.07 13.36
N SER A 80 -9.25 11.23 13.99
CA SER A 80 -9.51 12.54 13.37
C SER A 80 -8.66 12.83 12.13
N LEU A 81 -7.55 12.10 11.94
CA LEU A 81 -6.60 12.30 10.84
C LEU A 81 -6.97 11.48 9.60
N ILE A 82 -7.68 10.36 9.75
CA ILE A 82 -7.78 9.33 8.72
C ILE A 82 -8.45 9.83 7.44
N ALA A 83 -9.57 10.54 7.54
CA ALA A 83 -10.26 11.05 6.36
C ALA A 83 -9.38 12.01 5.54
N GLU A 84 -8.63 12.88 6.23
CA GLU A 84 -7.72 13.82 5.59
C GLU A 84 -6.52 13.12 4.96
N LEU A 85 -5.96 12.10 5.64
CA LEU A 85 -4.88 11.28 5.11
C LEU A 85 -5.31 10.53 3.85
N ILE A 86 -6.51 9.92 3.84
CA ILE A 86 -7.08 9.26 2.65
C ILE A 86 -7.28 10.25 1.52
N ARG A 87 -7.85 11.43 1.80
CA ARG A 87 -8.06 12.49 0.79
C ARG A 87 -6.74 12.92 0.15
N ARG A 88 -5.70 13.15 0.96
CA ARG A 88 -4.36 13.52 0.50
C ARG A 88 -3.66 12.39 -0.27
N ASP A 89 -3.85 11.15 0.18
CA ASP A 89 -3.18 9.96 -0.37
C ASP A 89 -4.03 9.27 -1.47
N THR A 90 -5.17 9.85 -1.86
CA THR A 90 -6.12 9.34 -2.88
C THR A 90 -5.46 8.84 -4.17
N PRO A 91 -4.42 9.50 -4.74
CA PRO A 91 -3.71 8.99 -5.91
C PRO A 91 -3.11 7.58 -5.73
N TYR A 92 -2.82 7.17 -4.50
CA TYR A 92 -2.24 5.87 -4.16
C TYR A 92 -3.29 4.77 -3.92
N TYR A 93 -4.59 5.08 -3.88
CA TYR A 93 -5.69 4.11 -3.67
C TYR A 93 -6.00 3.35 -4.97
N GLN A 94 -4.98 2.79 -5.61
CA GLN A 94 -5.11 1.94 -6.79
C GLN A 94 -4.94 0.47 -6.40
N HIS A 95 -5.54 -0.43 -7.16
CA HIS A 95 -5.29 -1.87 -7.02
C HIS A 95 -4.33 -2.32 -8.13
N GLY A 96 -3.61 -3.42 -7.88
CA GLY A 96 -2.60 -3.93 -8.80
C GLY A 96 -1.20 -3.38 -8.49
N ILE A 97 -0.21 -4.22 -8.71
CA ILE A 97 1.20 -3.91 -8.55
C ILE A 97 1.77 -3.82 -9.97
N ALA A 98 2.42 -2.72 -10.32
CA ALA A 98 2.99 -2.59 -11.67
C ALA A 98 4.31 -3.36 -11.78
N LEU A 99 4.63 -3.85 -12.98
CA LEU A 99 5.94 -4.47 -13.27
C LEU A 99 7.11 -3.59 -12.81
N LYS A 100 7.05 -2.29 -13.15
CA LYS A 100 8.06 -1.31 -12.76
C LYS A 100 8.24 -1.17 -11.24
N THR A 101 7.17 -1.40 -10.47
CA THR A 101 7.24 -1.39 -8.99
C THR A 101 8.08 -2.58 -8.51
N VAL A 102 7.88 -3.77 -9.08
CA VAL A 102 8.69 -4.96 -8.77
C VAL A 102 10.14 -4.79 -9.22
N GLU A 103 10.38 -4.22 -10.40
CA GLU A 103 11.74 -3.89 -10.87
C GLU A 103 12.47 -2.96 -9.91
N SER A 104 11.80 -1.88 -9.46
CA SER A 104 12.38 -0.92 -8.51
C SER A 104 12.71 -1.60 -7.17
N MET A 105 11.83 -2.46 -6.67
CA MET A 105 12.06 -3.19 -5.43
C MET A 105 13.18 -4.24 -5.56
N ASN A 106 13.29 -4.92 -6.71
CA ASN A 106 14.40 -5.81 -7.01
C ASN A 106 15.74 -5.06 -7.02
N HIS A 107 15.80 -3.88 -7.62
CA HIS A 107 17.02 -3.06 -7.64
C HIS A 107 17.41 -2.65 -6.21
N PHE A 108 16.48 -2.08 -5.46
CA PHE A 108 16.69 -1.71 -4.06
C PHE A 108 17.20 -2.88 -3.21
N ALA A 109 16.58 -4.06 -3.34
CA ALA A 109 16.98 -5.24 -2.58
C ALA A 109 18.36 -5.79 -3.01
N GLN A 110 18.74 -5.67 -4.28
CA GLN A 110 20.07 -6.05 -4.76
C GLN A 110 21.15 -5.07 -4.27
N ASP A 111 20.89 -3.77 -4.33
CA ASP A 111 21.82 -2.73 -3.84
C ASP A 111 22.11 -2.89 -2.34
N LEU A 112 21.12 -3.36 -1.58
CA LEU A 112 21.28 -3.69 -0.15
C LEU A 112 21.87 -5.09 0.11
N GLY A 113 22.15 -5.87 -0.93
CA GLY A 113 22.66 -7.24 -0.78
C GLY A 113 21.66 -8.25 -0.23
N LEU A 114 20.35 -7.93 -0.24
CA LEU A 114 19.28 -8.81 0.22
C LEU A 114 18.91 -9.87 -0.83
N LEU A 115 19.13 -9.57 -2.12
CA LEU A 115 18.91 -10.49 -3.22
C LEU A 115 20.18 -10.66 -4.06
N SER A 116 20.47 -11.91 -4.43
CA SER A 116 21.58 -12.25 -5.35
C SER A 116 21.24 -12.01 -6.83
N GLY A 117 19.99 -11.65 -7.12
CA GLY A 117 19.48 -11.40 -8.47
C GLY A 117 17.98 -11.07 -8.44
N PRO A 118 17.41 -10.55 -9.54
CA PRO A 118 16.03 -10.12 -9.58
C PRO A 118 15.05 -11.30 -9.52
N LYS A 119 13.89 -11.09 -8.88
CA LYS A 119 12.74 -11.99 -8.95
C LYS A 119 11.82 -11.61 -10.09
N LYS A 120 11.25 -12.60 -10.78
CA LYS A 120 10.31 -12.34 -11.87
C LYS A 120 9.00 -11.81 -11.31
N TYR A 121 8.29 -11.02 -12.09
CA TYR A 121 7.02 -10.42 -11.67
C TYR A 121 5.99 -11.49 -11.30
N GLU A 122 5.88 -12.54 -12.10
CA GLU A 122 4.91 -13.63 -11.92
C GLU A 122 5.26 -14.54 -10.72
N GLU A 123 6.50 -14.47 -10.23
CA GLU A 123 6.92 -15.20 -9.02
C GLU A 123 6.50 -14.47 -7.72
N VAL A 124 6.17 -13.18 -7.80
CA VAL A 124 5.89 -12.34 -6.62
C VAL A 124 4.57 -11.59 -6.68
N VAL A 125 3.93 -11.52 -7.85
CA VAL A 125 2.60 -10.96 -8.04
C VAL A 125 1.71 -11.98 -8.70
N TRP A 126 0.63 -12.35 -8.00
CA TRP A 126 -0.42 -13.17 -8.57
C TRP A 126 -1.51 -12.30 -9.21
N THR A 127 -1.96 -12.69 -10.40
CA THR A 127 -3.08 -12.10 -11.11
C THR A 127 -4.15 -13.18 -11.34
N PRO A 128 -5.42 -12.94 -10.97
CA PRO A 128 -6.50 -13.84 -11.36
C PRO A 128 -6.66 -13.87 -12.89
N ASP A 129 -7.13 -15.01 -13.40
CA ASP A 129 -7.44 -15.21 -14.83
C ASP A 129 -8.61 -14.33 -15.32
#